data_AF-A0A538T3D9-F1
#
_entry.id   AF-A0A538T3D9-F1
#
_cell.length_a   1.000
_cell.length_b   1.000
_cell.length_c   1.000
_cell.angle_alpha   90.00
_cell.angle_beta   90.00
_cell.angle_gamma   90.00
#
_symmetry.space_group_name_H-M   'P 1'
#
loop_
_entity.id
_entity.type
_entity.pdbx_description
1 polymer ?
#
loop_
_entity_poly.entity_id
_entity_poly.type
_entity_poly.pdbx_seq_one_letter_code
_entity_poly.pdbx_strand_id
1 'polypeptide(L)'
;MREYTLTHLSDAVLLRDLAALVARDRLTTATLLAHIAEVDARRLYVPASYPSMHAYCVDELHLSEDAASKRIHAARAARRFPVLFTALAEGRLHLAAVCLLAPHLTPENVDELIEIATHRRKSEIEELLAGRFPLSGLQLSELPAKIRPIATMTYEQQHAPGHVERDVSTPIATPDEHAVGHVGHPTPPPLAQLPSADRFLVQLTIPKSTHDKLRHAQALLSHAIPNGDMAQVLDRALDALIHKLERQKIGVACRPRRQHDNVHPDPKVRNHYVPAHVRRAVWERDQGQCTFVSKRGGRCKARRFLEFDHIDPVARGGKAIVDRMRLRCRAHNQYEAERVFGAGFMARKRLEGRRPVADQHSRDVLAGLRSLGCPVNEARRAVEISEAHHGATLEERMRLALKFLRRTGSP
;
A
#
# COMPACT_ATOMS: atom_id res chain seq x y z
N MET A 1 0.85 -28.77 32.77
CA MET A 1 1.00 -28.90 31.31
C MET A 1 0.30 -30.17 30.79
N ARG A 2 -1.01 -30.34 31.02
CA ARG A 2 -1.80 -31.48 30.48
C ARG A 2 -2.97 -31.05 29.58
N GLU A 3 -3.22 -29.75 29.41
CA GLU A 3 -4.37 -29.24 28.64
C GLU A 3 -4.28 -29.53 27.14
N TYR A 4 -3.07 -29.72 26.59
CA TYR A 4 -2.87 -29.98 25.17
C TYR A 4 -2.55 -31.45 24.85
N THR A 5 -2.64 -32.35 25.83
CA THR A 5 -2.38 -33.79 25.64
C THR A 5 -3.71 -34.55 25.55
N LEU A 6 -4.08 -34.99 24.35
CA LEU A 6 -5.40 -35.57 24.04
C LEU A 6 -5.41 -37.10 23.95
N THR A 7 -4.35 -37.77 24.39
CA THR A 7 -4.16 -39.24 24.25
C THR A 7 -5.18 -40.09 25.01
N HIS A 8 -5.99 -39.47 25.88
CA HIS A 8 -7.03 -40.13 26.66
C HIS A 8 -8.42 -40.09 25.99
N LEU A 9 -8.57 -39.38 24.86
CA LEU A 9 -9.81 -39.28 24.11
C LEU A 9 -9.93 -40.42 23.09
N SER A 10 -11.15 -40.89 22.84
CA SER A 10 -11.42 -41.79 21.72
C SER A 10 -11.48 -41.02 20.39
N ASP A 11 -11.22 -41.70 19.28
CA ASP A 11 -11.22 -41.09 17.94
C ASP A 11 -12.53 -40.37 17.60
N ALA A 12 -13.68 -40.97 17.95
CA ALA A 12 -15.00 -40.38 17.70
C ALA A 12 -15.22 -39.08 18.49
N VAL A 13 -14.78 -39.04 19.75
CA VAL A 13 -14.84 -37.84 20.59
C VAL A 13 -13.91 -36.77 20.02
N LEU A 14 -12.68 -37.15 19.67
CA LEU A 14 -11.68 -36.23 19.13
C LEU A 14 -12.15 -35.56 17.82
N LEU A 15 -12.73 -36.33 16.89
CA LEU A 15 -13.25 -35.80 15.62
C LEU A 15 -14.44 -34.85 15.82
N ARG A 16 -15.37 -35.21 16.71
CA ARG A 16 -16.52 -34.35 17.05
C ARG A 16 -16.07 -33.05 17.70
N ASP A 17 -15.17 -33.14 18.67
CA ASP A 17 -14.69 -31.98 19.42
C ASP A 17 -13.84 -31.05 18.51
N LEU A 18 -13.04 -31.62 17.59
CA LEU A 18 -12.35 -30.87 16.55
C LEU A 18 -13.32 -30.11 15.63
N ALA A 19 -14.39 -30.77 15.17
CA ALA A 19 -15.41 -30.12 14.33
C ALA A 19 -16.10 -28.96 15.06
N ALA A 20 -16.41 -29.14 16.36
CA ALA A 20 -17.00 -28.10 17.20
C ALA A 20 -16.04 -26.90 17.40
N LEU A 21 -14.74 -27.17 17.61
CA LEU A 21 -13.72 -26.13 17.72
C LEU A 21 -13.56 -25.34 16.41
N VAL A 22 -13.60 -26.00 15.26
CA VAL A 22 -13.56 -25.33 13.95
C VAL A 22 -14.78 -24.43 13.75
N ALA A 23 -15.98 -24.88 14.12
CA ALA A 23 -17.18 -24.04 14.05
C ALA A 23 -17.06 -22.80 14.97
N ARG A 24 -16.54 -22.97 16.19
CA ARG A 24 -16.31 -21.86 17.12
C ARG A 24 -15.22 -20.90 16.64
N ASP A 25 -14.16 -21.40 16.01
CA ASP A 25 -13.09 -20.59 15.42
C ASP A 25 -13.61 -19.70 14.28
N ARG A 26 -14.49 -20.25 13.42
CA ARG A 26 -15.16 -19.49 12.35
C ARG A 26 -16.02 -18.36 12.91
N LEU A 27 -16.84 -18.65 13.92
CA LEU A 27 -17.67 -17.64 14.60
C LEU A 27 -16.80 -16.55 15.25
N THR A 28 -15.72 -16.95 15.91
CA THR A 28 -14.77 -16.03 16.55
C THR A 28 -14.09 -15.15 15.50
N THR A 29 -13.69 -15.73 14.37
CA THR A 29 -13.11 -15.00 13.24
C THR A 29 -14.09 -13.98 12.66
N ALA A 30 -15.35 -14.36 12.42
CA ALA A 30 -16.37 -13.42 11.93
C ALA A 30 -16.59 -12.25 12.91
N THR A 31 -16.65 -12.55 14.21
CA THR A 31 -16.78 -11.56 15.27
C THR A 31 -15.58 -10.62 15.31
N LEU A 32 -14.36 -11.16 15.22
CA LEU A 32 -13.12 -10.37 15.15
C LEU A 32 -13.12 -9.42 13.94
N LEU A 33 -13.52 -9.91 12.76
CA LEU A 33 -13.60 -9.09 11.56
C LEU A 33 -14.61 -7.95 11.71
N ALA A 34 -15.76 -8.19 12.34
CA ALA A 34 -16.74 -7.14 12.61
C ALA A 34 -16.17 -6.04 13.52
N HIS A 35 -15.40 -6.40 14.54
CA HIS A 35 -14.71 -5.43 15.40
C HIS A 35 -13.62 -4.67 14.65
N ILE A 36 -12.79 -5.36 13.86
CA ILE A 36 -11.77 -4.72 13.01
C ILE A 36 -12.43 -3.74 12.04
N ALA A 37 -13.54 -4.12 11.43
CA ALA A 37 -14.29 -3.28 10.50
C ALA A 37 -14.78 -1.99 11.17
N GLU A 38 -15.33 -2.08 12.37
CA GLU A 38 -15.86 -0.92 13.08
C GLU A 38 -14.75 -0.01 13.61
N VAL A 39 -13.66 -0.58 14.13
CA VAL A 39 -12.45 0.16 14.54
C VAL A 39 -11.85 0.89 13.34
N ASP A 40 -11.80 0.25 12.16
CA ASP A 40 -11.28 0.85 10.93
C ASP A 40 -12.18 1.99 10.45
N ALA A 41 -13.50 1.78 10.43
CA ALA A 41 -14.49 2.76 10.00
C ALA A 41 -14.51 4.01 10.89
N ARG A 42 -14.45 3.82 12.21
CA ARG A 42 -14.36 4.92 13.19
C ARG A 42 -12.95 5.49 13.33
N ARG A 43 -11.95 4.86 12.71
CA ARG A 43 -10.53 5.23 12.75
C ARG A 43 -9.99 5.35 14.19
N LEU A 44 -10.43 4.47 15.10
CA LEU A 44 -10.04 4.55 16.52
C LEU A 44 -8.54 4.32 16.76
N TYR A 45 -7.84 3.75 15.78
CA TYR A 45 -6.39 3.62 15.77
C TYR A 45 -5.66 4.98 15.71
N VAL A 46 -6.27 6.01 15.13
CA VAL A 46 -5.64 7.34 14.98
C VAL A 46 -5.43 8.05 16.33
N PRO A 47 -6.47 8.23 17.18
CA PRO A 47 -6.26 8.78 18.53
C PRO A 47 -5.39 7.90 19.41
N ALA A 48 -5.26 6.60 19.09
CA ALA A 48 -4.32 5.68 19.72
C ALA A 48 -2.87 5.80 19.22
N SER A 49 -2.54 6.81 18.40
CA SER A 49 -1.21 7.08 17.81
C SER A 49 -0.77 6.19 16.67
N TYR A 50 -1.67 5.44 16.05
CA TYR A 50 -1.32 4.63 14.90
C TYR A 50 -1.70 5.33 13.59
N PRO A 51 -0.82 5.34 12.57
CA PRO A 51 -1.07 6.03 11.30
C PRO A 51 -2.09 5.31 10.41
N SER A 52 -2.35 4.02 10.67
CA SER A 52 -3.25 3.18 9.87
C SER A 52 -3.76 2.01 10.71
N MET A 53 -4.86 1.39 10.27
CA MET A 53 -5.37 0.17 10.88
C MET A 53 -4.36 -0.99 10.81
N HIS A 54 -3.58 -1.06 9.73
CA HIS A 54 -2.52 -2.07 9.60
C HIS A 54 -1.46 -1.91 10.69
N ALA A 55 -0.97 -0.67 10.92
CA ALA A 55 0.01 -0.42 11.98
C ALA A 55 -0.57 -0.79 13.36
N TYR A 56 -1.84 -0.47 13.62
CA TYR A 56 -2.51 -0.87 14.85
C TYR A 56 -2.60 -2.39 15.02
N CYS A 57 -3.00 -3.12 13.98
CA CYS A 57 -3.09 -4.58 14.02
C CYS A 57 -1.73 -5.25 14.28
N VAL A 58 -0.65 -4.74 13.69
CA VAL A 58 0.69 -5.33 13.84
C VAL A 58 1.34 -4.92 15.16
N ASP A 59 1.35 -3.63 15.46
CA ASP A 59 2.11 -3.10 16.60
C ASP A 59 1.37 -3.28 17.94
N GLU A 60 0.05 -3.08 17.98
CA GLU A 60 -0.76 -3.17 19.20
C GLU A 60 -1.38 -4.57 19.39
N LEU A 61 -1.95 -5.15 18.32
CA LEU A 61 -2.64 -6.45 18.40
C LEU A 61 -1.73 -7.64 18.08
N HIS A 62 -0.45 -7.38 17.78
CA HIS A 62 0.58 -8.40 17.52
C HIS A 62 0.21 -9.40 16.41
N LEU A 63 -0.61 -8.98 15.44
CA LEU A 63 -0.86 -9.77 14.24
C LEU A 63 0.35 -9.70 13.32
N SER A 64 0.62 -10.78 12.59
CA SER A 64 1.56 -10.70 11.46
C SER A 64 1.04 -9.75 10.38
N GLU A 65 1.95 -9.21 9.57
CA GLU A 65 1.61 -8.27 8.49
C GLU A 65 0.60 -8.86 7.50
N ASP A 66 0.78 -10.13 7.14
CA ASP A 66 -0.14 -10.88 6.28
C ASP A 66 -1.50 -11.11 6.95
N ALA A 67 -1.50 -11.45 8.24
CA ALA A 67 -2.71 -11.66 9.02
C ALA A 67 -3.52 -10.37 9.15
N ALA A 68 -2.86 -9.24 9.41
CA ALA A 68 -3.45 -7.92 9.48
C ALA A 68 -4.04 -7.52 8.12
N SER A 69 -3.26 -7.65 7.05
CA SER A 69 -3.69 -7.29 5.69
C SER A 69 -4.94 -8.06 5.24
N LYS A 70 -4.93 -9.40 5.39
CA LYS A 70 -6.08 -10.25 5.03
C LYS A 70 -7.32 -9.92 5.85
N ARG A 71 -7.16 -9.78 7.18
CA ARG A 71 -8.29 -9.48 8.08
C ARG A 71 -8.87 -8.10 7.81
N ILE A 72 -8.04 -7.08 7.60
CA ILE A 72 -8.52 -5.72 7.28
C ILE A 72 -9.27 -5.72 5.94
N HIS A 73 -8.73 -6.40 4.92
CA HIS A 73 -9.38 -6.51 3.61
C HIS A 73 -10.75 -7.21 3.71
N ALA A 74 -10.80 -8.37 4.37
CA ALA A 74 -12.04 -9.10 4.59
C ALA A 74 -13.05 -8.31 5.46
N ALA A 75 -12.59 -7.65 6.52
CA ALA A 75 -13.42 -6.82 7.39
C ALA A 75 -14.05 -5.65 6.63
N ARG A 76 -13.29 -4.98 5.75
CA ARG A 76 -13.81 -3.90 4.91
C ARG A 76 -14.86 -4.40 3.91
N ALA A 77 -14.59 -5.54 3.26
CA ALA A 77 -15.52 -6.17 2.35
C ALA A 77 -16.82 -6.57 3.08
N ALA A 78 -16.71 -7.25 4.22
CA ALA A 78 -17.85 -7.67 5.02
C ALA A 78 -18.63 -6.50 5.63
N ARG A 79 -17.99 -5.36 5.94
CA ARG A 79 -18.72 -4.15 6.33
C ARG A 79 -19.54 -3.56 5.19
N ARG A 80 -19.04 -3.65 3.95
CA ARG A 80 -19.79 -3.23 2.75
C ARG A 80 -20.91 -4.22 2.42
N PHE A 81 -20.69 -5.50 2.64
CA PHE A 81 -21.63 -6.59 2.38
C PHE A 81 -21.79 -7.49 3.63
N PRO A 82 -22.69 -7.14 4.56
CA PRO A 82 -22.80 -7.81 5.86
C PRO A 82 -23.07 -9.32 5.81
N VAL A 83 -23.68 -9.82 4.73
CA VAL A 83 -23.91 -11.26 4.49
C VAL A 83 -22.61 -12.09 4.54
N LEU A 84 -21.45 -11.48 4.27
CA LEU A 84 -20.16 -12.14 4.37
C LEU A 84 -19.79 -12.54 5.81
N PHE A 85 -20.24 -11.80 6.83
CA PHE A 85 -20.01 -12.18 8.23
C PHE A 85 -20.74 -13.49 8.56
N THR A 86 -21.99 -13.59 8.15
CA THR A 86 -22.81 -14.79 8.34
C THR A 86 -22.23 -15.97 7.56
N ALA A 87 -21.85 -15.75 6.29
CA ALA A 87 -21.24 -16.80 5.47
C ALA A 87 -19.91 -17.34 6.03
N LEU A 88 -19.11 -16.48 6.67
CA LEU A 88 -17.91 -16.89 7.39
C LEU A 88 -18.25 -17.67 8.68
N ALA A 89 -19.19 -17.16 9.48
CA ALA A 89 -19.58 -17.78 10.75
C ALA A 89 -20.16 -19.18 10.56
N GLU A 90 -20.99 -19.38 9.54
CA GLU A 90 -21.58 -20.67 9.17
C GLU A 90 -20.56 -21.59 8.48
N GLY A 91 -19.41 -21.07 8.06
CA GLY A 91 -18.39 -21.82 7.34
C GLY A 91 -18.74 -22.15 5.89
N ARG A 92 -19.69 -21.43 5.31
CA ARG A 92 -19.94 -21.44 3.86
C ARG A 92 -18.73 -20.87 3.11
N LEU A 93 -18.11 -19.83 3.66
CA LEU A 93 -16.87 -19.24 3.14
C LEU A 93 -15.73 -19.32 4.15
N HIS A 94 -14.50 -19.42 3.64
CA HIS A 94 -13.28 -19.25 4.43
C HIS A 94 -12.67 -17.85 4.22
N LEU A 95 -11.80 -17.39 5.13
CA LEU A 95 -11.22 -16.03 5.08
C LEU A 95 -10.59 -15.67 3.73
N ALA A 96 -9.84 -16.60 3.12
CA ALA A 96 -9.23 -16.37 1.82
C ALA A 96 -10.26 -16.21 0.67
N ALA A 97 -11.42 -16.89 0.73
CA ALA A 97 -12.48 -16.76 -0.26
C ALA A 97 -13.05 -15.34 -0.24
N VAL A 98 -13.32 -14.81 0.95
CA VAL A 98 -13.78 -13.43 1.11
C VAL A 98 -12.77 -12.44 0.50
N CYS A 99 -11.47 -12.66 0.71
CA CYS A 99 -10.45 -11.80 0.12
C CYS A 99 -10.42 -11.84 -1.42
N LEU A 100 -10.62 -13.03 -2.00
CA LEU A 100 -10.66 -13.24 -3.45
C LEU A 100 -11.93 -12.66 -4.08
N LEU A 101 -13.08 -12.82 -3.42
CA LEU A 101 -14.36 -12.32 -3.93
C LEU A 101 -14.45 -10.80 -3.81
N ALA A 102 -13.91 -10.20 -2.75
CA ALA A 102 -14.09 -8.78 -2.42
C ALA A 102 -13.91 -7.77 -3.58
N PRO A 103 -12.94 -7.92 -4.51
CA PRO A 103 -12.80 -7.00 -5.66
C PRO A 103 -13.94 -7.11 -6.68
N HIS A 104 -14.64 -8.25 -6.73
CA HIS A 104 -15.69 -8.56 -7.71
C HIS A 104 -17.11 -8.39 -7.17
N LEU A 105 -17.27 -8.13 -5.86
CA LEU A 105 -18.57 -7.99 -5.22
C LEU A 105 -19.24 -6.66 -5.56
N THR A 106 -20.49 -6.76 -6.01
CA THR A 106 -21.47 -5.69 -6.18
C THR A 106 -22.74 -6.03 -5.39
N PRO A 107 -23.60 -5.04 -5.08
CA PRO A 107 -24.87 -5.31 -4.39
C PRO A 107 -25.76 -6.32 -5.14
N GLU A 108 -25.63 -6.43 -6.46
CA GLU A 108 -26.46 -7.27 -7.31
C GLU A 108 -25.94 -8.71 -7.42
N ASN A 109 -24.63 -8.95 -7.25
CA ASN A 109 -24.02 -10.26 -7.46
C ASN A 109 -23.55 -10.96 -6.17
N VAL A 110 -23.69 -10.30 -5.01
CA VAL A 110 -23.09 -10.76 -3.76
C VAL A 110 -23.61 -12.13 -3.34
N ASP A 111 -24.93 -12.34 -3.33
CA ASP A 111 -25.54 -13.59 -2.88
C ASP A 111 -25.18 -14.74 -3.83
N GLU A 112 -25.25 -14.49 -5.13
CA GLU A 112 -24.86 -15.45 -6.17
C GLU A 112 -23.39 -15.88 -6.05
N LEU A 113 -22.46 -14.93 -5.90
CA LEU A 113 -21.03 -15.26 -5.76
C LEU A 113 -20.74 -16.00 -4.46
N ILE A 114 -21.47 -15.71 -3.37
CA ILE A 114 -21.36 -16.46 -2.12
C ILE A 114 -21.86 -17.88 -2.28
N GLU A 115 -23.02 -18.08 -2.91
CA GLU A 115 -23.58 -19.41 -3.17
C GLU A 115 -22.63 -20.26 -4.01
N ILE A 116 -22.11 -19.74 -5.12
CA ILE A 116 -21.24 -20.55 -5.98
C ILE A 116 -19.90 -20.84 -5.29
N ALA A 117 -19.38 -19.93 -4.45
CA ALA A 117 -18.15 -20.13 -3.70
C ALA A 117 -18.32 -20.98 -2.43
N THR A 118 -19.56 -21.36 -2.06
CA THR A 118 -19.83 -22.09 -0.83
C THR A 118 -19.15 -23.46 -0.85
N HIS A 119 -18.38 -23.76 0.21
CA HIS A 119 -17.61 -25.00 0.39
C HIS A 119 -16.57 -25.32 -0.70
N ARG A 120 -16.24 -24.36 -1.56
CA ARG A 120 -15.18 -24.52 -2.57
C ARG A 120 -13.79 -24.26 -1.99
N ARG A 121 -12.81 -24.90 -2.60
CA ARG A 121 -11.39 -24.68 -2.31
C ARG A 121 -10.94 -23.35 -2.91
N LYS A 122 -9.88 -22.77 -2.36
CA LYS A 122 -9.29 -21.53 -2.85
C LYS A 122 -9.00 -21.56 -4.37
N SER A 123 -8.40 -22.64 -4.88
CA SER A 123 -8.05 -22.78 -6.29
C SER A 123 -9.29 -22.80 -7.20
N GLU A 124 -10.35 -23.48 -6.79
CA GLU A 124 -11.62 -23.55 -7.53
C GLU A 124 -12.30 -22.18 -7.60
N ILE A 125 -12.18 -21.37 -6.54
CA ILE A 125 -12.67 -19.98 -6.53
C ILE A 125 -11.84 -19.12 -7.48
N GLU A 126 -10.51 -19.30 -7.51
CA GLU A 126 -9.64 -18.59 -8.45
C GLU A 126 -9.98 -18.92 -9.92
N GLU A 127 -10.21 -20.20 -10.24
CA GLU A 127 -10.64 -20.65 -11.56
C GLU A 127 -12.01 -20.08 -11.95
N LEU A 128 -12.97 -20.09 -11.03
CA LEU A 128 -14.29 -19.50 -11.25
C LEU A 128 -14.19 -18.01 -11.57
N LEU A 129 -13.41 -17.27 -10.78
CA LEU A 129 -13.23 -15.84 -10.97
C LEU A 129 -12.50 -15.54 -12.30
N ALA A 130 -11.50 -16.33 -12.66
CA ALA A 130 -10.80 -16.18 -13.94
C ALA A 130 -11.73 -16.42 -15.14
N GLY A 131 -12.63 -17.40 -15.06
CA GLY A 131 -13.61 -17.66 -16.12
C GLY A 131 -14.68 -16.57 -16.25
N ARG A 132 -15.15 -16.03 -15.12
CA ARG A 132 -16.25 -15.04 -15.08
C ARG A 132 -15.79 -13.59 -15.25
N PHE A 133 -14.57 -13.29 -14.82
CA PHE A 133 -13.94 -11.97 -14.88
C PHE A 133 -12.56 -12.10 -15.54
N PRO A 134 -12.50 -12.41 -16.85
CA PRO A 134 -11.24 -12.53 -17.55
C PRO A 134 -10.43 -11.25 -17.41
N LEU A 135 -9.18 -11.38 -17.00
CA LEU A 135 -8.23 -10.28 -16.82
C LEU A 135 -8.12 -9.55 -18.17
N SER A 136 -8.64 -8.32 -18.23
CA SER A 136 -8.30 -7.41 -19.32
C SER A 136 -6.80 -7.11 -19.22
N GLY A 137 -6.11 -6.99 -20.35
CA GLY A 137 -4.63 -7.01 -20.48
C GLY A 137 -3.83 -5.96 -19.68
N LEU A 138 -4.47 -5.19 -18.81
CA LEU A 138 -3.90 -4.23 -17.88
C LEU A 138 -3.49 -4.83 -16.52
N GLN A 139 -3.83 -6.10 -16.20
CA GLN A 139 -3.52 -6.70 -14.88
C GLN A 139 -2.29 -7.63 -14.85
N LEU A 140 -1.66 -7.95 -15.99
CA LEU A 140 -0.40 -8.72 -16.01
C LEU A 140 0.80 -7.94 -15.47
N SER A 141 0.68 -6.62 -15.31
CA SER A 141 1.69 -5.73 -14.72
C SER A 141 1.74 -5.74 -13.19
N GLU A 142 0.88 -6.51 -12.51
CA GLU A 142 0.74 -6.49 -11.05
C GLU A 142 1.19 -7.79 -10.36
N LEU A 143 2.22 -8.47 -10.86
CA LEU A 143 2.91 -9.46 -10.03
C LEU A 143 3.70 -8.72 -8.94
N PRO A 144 3.47 -9.00 -7.64
CA PRO A 144 4.11 -8.27 -6.57
C PRO A 144 5.62 -8.51 -6.58
N ALA A 145 6.41 -7.42 -6.53
CA ALA A 145 7.83 -7.49 -6.29
C ALA A 145 8.10 -8.25 -4.98
N LYS A 146 8.97 -9.26 -5.02
CA LYS A 146 9.36 -10.03 -3.83
C LYS A 146 10.77 -9.60 -3.44
N ILE A 147 10.90 -9.00 -2.26
CA ILE A 147 12.18 -8.79 -1.59
C ILE A 147 12.26 -9.83 -0.49
N ARG A 148 13.30 -10.68 -0.51
CA ARG A 148 13.53 -11.67 0.54
C ARG A 148 14.95 -11.53 1.07
N PRO A 149 15.15 -11.58 2.40
CA PRO A 149 16.50 -11.71 2.94
C PRO A 149 17.08 -13.04 2.44
N ILE A 150 18.31 -13.01 1.93
CA ILE A 150 19.03 -14.24 1.61
C ILE A 150 19.65 -14.71 2.91
N ALA A 151 19.08 -15.75 3.52
CA ALA A 151 19.87 -16.62 4.37
C ALA A 151 20.70 -17.49 3.43
N THR A 152 22.03 -17.40 3.50
CA THR A 152 22.92 -18.27 2.72
C THR A 152 22.77 -19.69 3.24
N MET A 153 21.82 -20.46 2.70
CA MET A 153 21.78 -21.90 2.90
C MET A 153 22.85 -22.50 2.00
N THR A 154 23.95 -22.96 2.58
CA THR A 154 24.86 -23.89 1.91
C THR A 154 24.07 -25.15 1.60
N TYR A 155 23.69 -25.32 0.34
CA TYR A 155 23.13 -26.56 -0.16
C TYR A 155 24.24 -27.62 -0.14
N GLU A 156 24.23 -28.52 0.84
CA GLU A 156 24.77 -29.86 0.63
C GLU A 156 23.83 -30.56 -0.37
N GLN A 157 24.37 -30.87 -1.55
CA GLN A 157 23.69 -31.66 -2.56
C GLN A 157 23.39 -33.07 -2.01
N GLN A 158 22.16 -33.30 -1.58
CA GLN A 158 21.60 -34.63 -1.40
C GLN A 158 20.64 -34.93 -2.55
N HIS A 159 21.15 -35.61 -3.58
CA HIS A 159 20.32 -36.42 -4.46
C HIS A 159 20.98 -37.79 -4.64
N ALA A 160 20.40 -38.79 -3.96
CA ALA A 160 20.44 -40.20 -4.32
C ALA A 160 19.20 -40.53 -5.19
N PRO A 161 19.00 -41.77 -5.66
CA PRO A 161 19.75 -42.47 -6.71
C PRO A 161 18.87 -42.92 -7.90
N GLY A 162 19.49 -43.27 -9.03
CA GLY A 162 19.14 -44.43 -9.87
C GLY A 162 17.93 -44.37 -10.82
N HIS A 163 18.19 -44.24 -12.13
CA HIS A 163 17.40 -44.88 -13.18
C HIS A 163 18.36 -45.44 -14.23
N VAL A 164 18.33 -46.76 -14.46
CA VAL A 164 18.95 -47.42 -15.61
C VAL A 164 17.92 -48.38 -16.18
N GLU A 165 17.68 -48.29 -17.49
CA GLU A 165 16.77 -49.16 -18.24
C GLU A 165 17.43 -50.48 -18.66
N ARG A 166 16.58 -51.52 -18.68
CA ARG A 166 16.53 -52.73 -19.55
C ARG A 166 17.47 -53.92 -19.32
N ASP A 167 16.85 -54.96 -18.72
CA ASP A 167 16.57 -56.31 -19.27
C ASP A 167 17.68 -57.14 -19.96
N VAL A 168 18.01 -58.30 -19.36
CA VAL A 168 17.90 -59.69 -19.89
C VAL A 168 18.93 -60.65 -19.21
N SER A 169 18.38 -61.69 -18.57
CA SER A 169 18.84 -63.10 -18.38
C SER A 169 20.16 -63.49 -17.66
N THR A 170 19.96 -64.06 -16.45
CA THR A 170 20.48 -65.34 -15.86
C THR A 170 21.99 -65.61 -15.63
N PRO A 171 22.33 -66.48 -14.63
CA PRO A 171 23.48 -66.32 -13.73
C PRO A 171 24.62 -67.33 -14.00
N ILE A 172 25.77 -67.18 -13.30
CA ILE A 172 26.59 -68.26 -12.68
C ILE A 172 27.91 -67.70 -12.05
N ALA A 173 28.23 -68.25 -10.86
CA ALA A 173 29.53 -68.46 -10.18
C ALA A 173 30.40 -67.30 -9.62
N THR A 174 30.79 -67.51 -8.35
CA THR A 174 31.91 -66.98 -7.53
C THR A 174 33.30 -67.38 -8.06
N PRO A 175 34.45 -67.05 -7.40
CA PRO A 175 34.81 -65.99 -6.43
C PRO A 175 36.07 -65.20 -6.88
N ASP A 176 36.58 -64.30 -6.02
CA ASP A 176 37.99 -64.17 -5.58
C ASP A 176 38.64 -62.76 -5.56
N GLU A 177 39.49 -62.62 -4.52
CA GLU A 177 40.60 -61.68 -4.30
C GLU A 177 40.38 -60.22 -3.79
N HIS A 178 40.73 -60.03 -2.51
CA HIS A 178 41.80 -59.16 -1.95
C HIS A 178 42.07 -57.78 -2.63
N ALA A 179 42.26 -56.62 -1.97
CA ALA A 179 42.78 -56.30 -0.64
C ALA A 179 42.61 -54.79 -0.31
N VAL A 180 42.40 -54.52 0.99
CA VAL A 180 42.99 -53.49 1.88
C VAL A 180 42.99 -51.99 1.51
N GLY A 181 42.31 -51.21 2.37
CA GLY A 181 42.99 -50.13 3.14
C GLY A 181 42.44 -48.71 3.06
N HIS A 182 41.65 -48.27 4.05
CA HIS A 182 41.83 -46.96 4.70
C HIS A 182 40.89 -46.78 5.91
N VAL A 183 41.45 -46.56 7.11
CA VAL A 183 40.73 -45.91 8.21
C VAL A 183 41.52 -44.67 8.59
N GLY A 184 41.09 -43.52 8.12
CA GLY A 184 41.50 -42.21 8.62
C GLY A 184 40.30 -41.55 9.26
N HIS A 185 40.33 -41.37 10.58
CA HIS A 185 39.34 -40.54 11.29
C HIS A 185 39.60 -39.06 10.99
N PRO A 186 38.61 -38.29 10.49
CA PRO A 186 38.72 -36.84 10.43
C PRO A 186 38.23 -36.20 11.74
N THR A 187 39.10 -35.41 12.34
CA THR A 187 38.86 -34.47 13.44
C THR A 187 37.72 -33.49 13.09
N PRO A 188 36.80 -33.14 14.01
CA PRO A 188 35.72 -32.20 13.69
C PRO A 188 36.25 -30.78 13.44
N PRO A 189 35.75 -30.07 12.42
CA PRO A 189 36.15 -28.69 12.16
C PRO A 189 35.60 -27.72 13.22
N PRO A 190 36.22 -26.54 13.39
CA PRO A 190 35.76 -25.54 14.36
C PRO A 190 34.38 -25.01 13.99
N LEU A 191 33.55 -24.77 15.02
CA LEU A 191 32.24 -24.11 14.91
C LEU A 191 32.33 -22.89 13.98
N ALA A 192 31.74 -23.02 12.80
CA ALA A 192 31.68 -21.95 11.81
C ALA A 192 30.88 -20.77 12.36
N GLN A 193 31.51 -19.60 12.39
CA GLN A 193 30.86 -18.32 12.63
C GLN A 193 29.74 -18.10 11.60
N LEU A 194 28.55 -17.69 12.06
CA LEU A 194 27.43 -17.34 11.17
C LEU A 194 27.85 -16.23 10.19
N PRO A 195 27.73 -16.41 8.86
CA PRO A 195 27.91 -15.33 7.90
C PRO A 195 26.73 -14.34 7.92
N SER A 196 27.04 -13.06 7.74
CA SER A 196 26.18 -11.86 7.89
C SER A 196 24.85 -11.87 7.11
N ALA A 197 23.81 -11.31 7.74
CA ALA A 197 22.46 -11.10 7.22
C ALA A 197 22.29 -9.94 6.20
N ASP A 198 23.37 -9.48 5.55
CA ASP A 198 23.41 -8.17 4.87
C ASP A 198 23.09 -8.19 3.37
N ARG A 199 22.47 -9.25 2.85
CA ARG A 199 22.13 -9.36 1.41
C ARG A 199 20.67 -9.73 1.19
N PHE A 200 20.04 -9.02 0.26
CA PHE A 200 18.64 -9.21 -0.12
C PHE A 200 18.54 -9.64 -1.59
N LEU A 201 17.70 -10.64 -1.86
CA LEU A 201 17.31 -10.99 -3.21
C LEU A 201 16.12 -10.13 -3.61
N VAL A 202 16.25 -9.41 -4.72
CA VAL A 202 15.17 -8.61 -5.30
C VAL A 202 14.74 -9.25 -6.62
N GLN A 203 13.52 -9.78 -6.68
CA GLN A 203 12.91 -10.27 -7.91
C GLN A 203 11.73 -9.39 -8.30
N LEU A 204 11.82 -8.77 -9.48
CA LEU A 204 10.87 -7.79 -9.98
C LEU A 204 10.55 -8.03 -11.46
N THR A 205 9.28 -7.91 -11.82
CA THR A 205 8.83 -7.85 -13.21
C THR A 205 8.67 -6.38 -13.58
N ILE A 206 9.39 -5.91 -14.60
CA ILE A 206 9.35 -4.51 -15.05
C ILE A 206 8.92 -4.41 -16.52
N PRO A 207 8.20 -3.33 -16.89
CA PRO A 207 7.86 -3.10 -18.28
C PRO A 207 9.12 -2.79 -19.11
N LYS A 208 9.07 -3.07 -20.42
CA LYS A 208 10.18 -2.84 -21.37
C LYS A 208 10.79 -1.43 -21.24
N SER A 209 9.95 -0.41 -21.10
CA SER A 209 10.40 0.99 -20.92
C SER A 209 11.28 1.21 -19.68
N THR A 210 11.12 0.42 -18.63
CA THR A 210 11.96 0.49 -17.42
C THR A 210 13.24 -0.33 -17.59
N HIS A 211 13.17 -1.48 -18.26
CA HIS A 211 14.35 -2.23 -18.65
C HIS A 211 15.29 -1.39 -19.52
N ASP A 212 14.74 -0.65 -20.50
CA ASP A 212 15.53 0.18 -21.41
C ASP A 212 16.22 1.33 -20.65
N LYS A 213 15.55 1.94 -19.66
CA LYS A 213 16.17 2.94 -18.75
C LYS A 213 17.30 2.34 -17.93
N LEU A 214 17.14 1.13 -17.42
CA LEU A 214 18.19 0.44 -16.65
C LEU A 214 19.41 0.14 -17.51
N ARG A 215 19.22 -0.34 -18.74
CA ARG A 215 20.32 -0.57 -19.70
C ARG A 215 20.99 0.72 -20.12
N HIS A 216 20.23 1.79 -20.34
CA HIS A 216 20.80 3.09 -20.65
C HIS A 216 21.65 3.64 -19.50
N ALA A 217 21.16 3.56 -18.25
CA ALA A 217 21.93 3.95 -17.07
C ALA A 217 23.21 3.10 -16.90
N GLN A 218 23.12 1.79 -17.14
CA GLN A 218 24.27 0.88 -17.14
C GLN A 218 25.32 1.30 -18.17
N ALA A 219 24.91 1.63 -19.40
CA ALA A 219 25.82 2.11 -20.45
C ALA A 219 26.49 3.44 -20.08
N LEU A 220 25.75 4.40 -19.50
CA LEU A 220 26.32 5.67 -19.05
C LEU A 220 27.30 5.50 -17.88
N LEU A 221 27.09 4.49 -17.03
CA LEU A 221 27.96 4.17 -15.91
C LEU A 221 29.12 3.24 -16.29
N SER A 222 29.26 2.83 -17.55
CA SER A 222 30.27 1.85 -17.99
C SER A 222 31.70 2.21 -17.61
N HIS A 223 32.06 3.50 -17.61
CA HIS A 223 33.39 3.95 -17.15
C HIS A 223 33.57 3.87 -15.63
N ALA A 224 32.49 3.98 -14.86
CA ALA A 224 32.50 3.96 -13.39
C ALA A 224 32.13 2.60 -12.79
N ILE A 225 31.60 1.66 -13.59
CA ILE A 225 31.24 0.28 -13.26
C ILE A 225 31.60 -0.60 -14.48
N PRO A 226 32.88 -0.98 -14.63
CA PRO A 226 33.34 -1.69 -15.84
C PRO A 226 32.70 -3.08 -16.03
N ASN A 227 32.32 -3.75 -14.94
CA ASN A 227 31.64 -5.06 -14.99
C ASN A 227 30.13 -4.95 -15.22
N GLY A 228 29.59 -3.72 -15.28
CA GLY A 228 28.16 -3.46 -15.47
C GLY A 228 27.27 -4.05 -14.37
N ASP A 229 27.77 -4.25 -13.15
CA ASP A 229 26.99 -4.84 -12.06
C ASP A 229 25.69 -4.05 -11.80
N MET A 230 24.56 -4.72 -12.02
CA MET A 230 23.23 -4.13 -11.89
C MET A 230 22.92 -3.69 -10.45
N ALA A 231 23.50 -4.36 -9.43
CA ALA A 231 23.32 -3.95 -8.04
C ALA A 231 23.91 -2.57 -7.79
N GLN A 232 25.11 -2.29 -8.32
CA GLN A 232 25.78 -1.00 -8.20
C GLN A 232 25.12 0.10 -9.03
N VAL A 233 24.59 -0.23 -10.22
CA VAL A 233 23.79 0.71 -11.02
C VAL A 233 22.54 1.12 -10.25
N LEU A 234 21.84 0.15 -9.64
CA LEU A 234 20.65 0.42 -8.84
C LEU A 234 20.98 1.23 -7.59
N ASP A 235 22.04 0.88 -6.86
CA ASP A 235 22.49 1.58 -5.66
C ASP A 235 22.75 3.07 -5.93
N ARG A 236 23.57 3.39 -6.94
CA ARG A 236 23.84 4.79 -7.33
C ARG A 236 22.60 5.52 -7.82
N ALA A 237 21.70 4.83 -8.52
CA ALA A 237 20.43 5.43 -8.95
C ALA A 237 19.52 5.75 -7.75
N LEU A 238 19.49 4.87 -6.74
CA LEU A 238 18.75 5.08 -5.50
C LEU A 238 19.35 6.23 -4.69
N ASP A 239 20.66 6.32 -4.55
CA ASP A 239 21.34 7.46 -3.90
C ASP A 239 20.97 8.80 -4.55
N ALA A 240 21.05 8.86 -5.88
CA ALA A 240 20.68 10.05 -6.63
C ALA A 240 19.19 10.42 -6.44
N LEU A 241 18.31 9.41 -6.41
CA LEU A 241 16.88 9.60 -6.17
C LEU A 241 16.60 10.06 -4.73
N ILE A 242 17.22 9.43 -3.74
CA ILE A 242 17.10 9.80 -2.32
C ILE A 242 17.51 11.25 -2.15
N HIS A 243 18.70 11.62 -2.62
CA HIS A 243 19.18 12.99 -2.52
C HIS A 243 18.24 13.98 -3.23
N LYS A 244 17.73 13.65 -4.43
CA LYS A 244 16.72 14.48 -5.11
C LYS A 244 15.45 14.66 -4.26
N LEU A 245 14.95 13.58 -3.66
CA LEU A 245 13.75 13.60 -2.82
C LEU A 245 13.98 14.37 -1.50
N GLU A 246 15.15 14.27 -0.88
CA GLU A 246 15.52 15.05 0.30
C GLU A 246 15.56 16.55 -0.01
N ARG A 247 16.15 16.95 -1.14
CA ARG A 247 16.12 18.35 -1.59
C ARG A 247 14.69 18.85 -1.80
N GLN A 248 13.85 18.05 -2.45
CA GLN A 248 12.47 18.44 -2.75
C GLN A 248 11.59 18.49 -1.50
N LYS A 249 11.69 17.50 -0.62
CA LYS A 249 10.80 17.30 0.53
C LYS A 249 11.27 18.04 1.77
N ILE A 250 12.55 17.88 2.12
CA ILE A 250 13.15 18.42 3.36
C ILE A 250 13.70 19.83 3.10
N GLY A 251 14.14 20.11 1.87
CA GLY A 251 14.78 21.39 1.54
C GLY A 251 16.28 21.42 1.81
N VAL A 252 16.92 20.24 1.90
CA VAL A 252 18.38 20.10 1.89
C VAL A 252 18.92 20.77 0.63
N ALA A 253 19.85 21.70 0.73
CA ALA A 253 20.52 22.31 -0.41
C ALA A 253 22.01 22.46 -0.08
N CYS A 254 22.89 22.13 -1.02
CA CYS A 254 24.34 22.20 -0.83
C CYS A 254 24.88 23.64 -0.64
N ARG A 255 24.08 24.67 -0.92
CA ARG A 255 24.42 26.06 -0.62
C ARG A 255 23.18 26.79 -0.06
N PRO A 256 23.29 27.48 1.09
CA PRO A 256 22.25 28.40 1.50
C PRO A 256 22.18 29.52 0.45
N ARG A 257 21.04 29.65 -0.25
CA ARG A 257 20.76 30.87 -1.00
C ARG A 257 20.80 32.02 0.01
N ARG A 258 21.62 33.05 -0.27
CA ARG A 258 21.58 34.33 0.47
C ARG A 258 20.12 34.74 0.56
N GLN A 259 19.65 34.99 1.78
CA GLN A 259 18.32 35.53 2.00
C GLN A 259 18.29 36.87 1.25
N HIS A 260 17.48 36.95 0.20
CA HIS A 260 17.18 38.22 -0.43
C HIS A 260 16.20 38.91 0.51
N ASP A 261 16.72 39.75 1.40
CA ASP A 261 15.91 40.47 2.39
C ASP A 261 14.99 41.52 1.77
N ASN A 262 15.04 41.75 0.45
CA ASN A 262 14.30 42.84 -0.20
C ASN A 262 13.62 42.41 -1.50
N VAL A 263 12.59 41.56 -1.41
CA VAL A 263 11.47 41.56 -2.35
C VAL A 263 10.22 41.32 -1.53
N HIS A 264 9.36 42.33 -1.39
CA HIS A 264 8.00 42.19 -0.87
C HIS A 264 7.10 41.65 -1.99
N PRO A 265 6.71 40.37 -1.98
CA PRO A 265 5.73 39.81 -2.89
C PRO A 265 4.34 39.93 -2.24
N ASP A 266 3.32 39.98 -3.08
CA ASP A 266 1.91 40.16 -2.75
C ASP A 266 1.47 39.36 -1.48
N PRO A 267 0.91 40.02 -0.44
CA PRO A 267 0.51 39.39 0.81
C PRO A 267 -0.55 38.30 0.66
N LYS A 268 -1.28 38.22 -0.47
CA LYS A 268 -2.35 37.22 -0.66
C LYS A 268 -1.85 35.81 -1.02
N VAL A 269 -0.59 35.63 -1.43
CA VAL A 269 -0.08 34.35 -1.98
C VAL A 269 0.70 33.50 -0.94
N ARG A 270 1.05 34.07 0.23
CA ARG A 270 2.06 33.50 1.14
C ARG A 270 1.59 32.54 2.22
N ASN A 271 0.28 32.33 2.40
CA ASN A 271 -0.20 31.62 3.59
C ASN A 271 0.00 30.08 3.54
N HIS A 272 0.29 29.49 2.37
CA HIS A 272 0.41 28.02 2.24
C HIS A 272 1.83 27.50 1.97
N TYR A 273 2.81 28.36 1.70
CA TYR A 273 4.17 27.93 1.36
C TYR A 273 5.06 27.82 2.60
N VAL A 274 5.68 26.66 2.82
CA VAL A 274 6.65 26.44 3.91
C VAL A 274 8.08 26.62 3.37
N PRO A 275 8.84 27.64 3.84
CA PRO A 275 10.20 27.88 3.37
C PRO A 275 11.15 26.70 3.60
N ALA A 276 12.14 26.54 2.72
CA ALA A 276 13.09 25.42 2.78
C ALA A 276 13.90 25.36 4.10
N HIS A 277 14.27 26.51 4.68
CA HIS A 277 14.98 26.54 5.96
C HIS A 277 14.09 26.03 7.12
N VAL A 278 12.80 26.37 7.10
CA VAL A 278 11.82 25.89 8.08
C VAL A 278 11.62 24.39 7.93
N ARG A 279 11.46 23.90 6.69
CA ARG A 279 11.31 22.46 6.43
C ARG A 279 12.50 21.64 6.95
N ARG A 280 13.73 22.12 6.72
CA ARG A 280 14.95 21.47 7.24
C ARG A 280 14.97 21.42 8.76
N ALA A 281 14.79 22.57 9.41
CA ALA A 281 14.85 22.67 10.87
C ALA A 281 13.76 21.82 11.55
N VAL A 282 12.54 21.83 11.02
CA VAL A 282 11.43 21.01 11.53
C VAL A 282 11.70 19.53 11.30
N TRP A 283 12.24 19.14 10.15
CA TRP A 283 12.53 17.75 9.85
C TRP A 283 13.62 17.16 10.76
N GLU A 284 14.69 17.92 10.99
CA GLU A 284 15.78 17.57 11.89
C GLU A 284 15.27 17.44 13.33
N ARG A 285 14.57 18.46 13.83
CA ARG A 285 13.95 18.46 15.17
C ARG A 285 13.02 17.27 15.38
N ASP A 286 12.17 16.97 14.40
CA ASP A 286 11.17 15.92 14.51
C ASP A 286 11.71 14.53 14.10
N GLN A 287 12.99 14.45 13.70
CA GLN A 287 13.72 13.24 13.28
C GLN A 287 13.03 12.47 12.15
N GLY A 288 12.37 13.19 11.24
CA GLY A 288 11.59 12.59 10.15
C GLY A 288 10.52 11.62 10.66
N GLN A 289 9.88 11.92 11.79
CA GLN A 289 8.86 11.08 12.42
C GLN A 289 7.67 11.92 12.87
N CYS A 290 6.45 11.38 12.73
CA CYS A 290 5.24 12.03 13.22
C CYS A 290 5.38 12.41 14.71
N THR A 291 5.03 13.64 15.05
CA THR A 291 5.09 14.18 16.42
C THR A 291 3.80 13.94 17.21
N PHE A 292 2.83 13.21 16.64
CA PHE A 292 1.56 12.98 17.32
C PHE A 292 1.75 12.05 18.51
N VAL A 293 1.17 12.46 19.64
CA VAL A 293 1.18 11.70 20.90
C VAL A 293 -0.26 11.45 21.32
N SER A 294 -0.56 10.20 21.66
CA SER A 294 -1.90 9.81 22.09
C SER A 294 -2.14 10.28 23.50
N LYS A 295 -3.41 10.24 23.95
CA LYS A 295 -3.73 10.48 25.36
C LYS A 295 -3.02 9.52 26.33
N ARG A 296 -2.61 8.34 25.83
CA ARG A 296 -1.87 7.33 26.60
C ARG A 296 -0.34 7.54 26.56
N GLY A 297 0.14 8.61 25.92
CA GLY A 297 1.57 8.97 25.87
C GLY A 297 2.37 8.33 24.73
N GLY A 298 1.79 7.44 23.92
CA GLY A 298 2.49 6.82 22.80
C GLY A 298 2.70 7.79 21.65
N ARG A 299 3.95 7.96 21.17
CA ARG A 299 4.27 8.73 19.95
C ARG A 299 4.05 7.86 18.70
N CYS A 300 3.44 8.45 17.67
CA CYS A 300 3.24 7.80 16.38
C CYS A 300 4.59 7.43 15.72
N LYS A 301 4.78 6.15 15.40
CA LYS A 301 6.02 5.64 14.81
C LYS A 301 6.17 5.93 13.30
N ALA A 302 5.18 6.58 12.67
CA ALA A 302 5.16 6.79 11.23
C ALA A 302 6.31 7.70 10.74
N ARG A 303 7.04 7.21 9.73
CA ARG A 303 8.06 7.96 8.97
C ARG A 303 7.66 8.22 7.51
N ARG A 304 6.52 7.67 7.08
CA ARG A 304 6.00 7.76 5.70
C ARG A 304 4.80 8.70 5.64
N PHE A 305 4.53 9.26 4.46
CA PHE A 305 3.43 10.20 4.22
C PHE A 305 3.41 11.37 5.23
N LEU A 306 4.60 11.87 5.56
CA LEU A 306 4.77 13.01 6.46
C LEU A 306 4.47 14.32 5.73
N GLU A 307 3.73 15.17 6.42
CA GLU A 307 3.27 16.48 6.00
C GLU A 307 3.74 17.51 7.03
N PHE A 308 4.10 18.69 6.54
CA PHE A 308 4.42 19.85 7.38
C PHE A 308 3.10 20.50 7.82
N ASP A 309 2.70 20.20 9.05
CA ASP A 309 1.49 20.69 9.67
C ASP A 309 1.76 21.99 10.41
N HIS A 310 0.83 22.95 10.28
CA HIS A 310 0.87 24.18 11.05
C HIS A 310 0.12 23.93 12.37
N ILE A 311 0.78 24.18 13.50
CA ILE A 311 0.16 24.04 14.82
C ILE A 311 -1.09 24.92 14.91
N ASP A 312 -0.94 26.17 14.48
CA ASP A 312 -2.04 27.08 14.24
C ASP A 312 -2.42 26.97 12.76
N PRO A 313 -3.62 26.50 12.40
CA PRO A 313 -3.96 26.32 10.99
C PRO A 313 -3.86 27.63 10.21
N VAL A 314 -3.47 27.51 8.94
CA VAL A 314 -3.37 28.66 8.04
C VAL A 314 -4.66 29.47 7.96
N ALA A 315 -5.82 28.80 7.98
CA ALA A 315 -7.13 29.46 7.98
C ALA A 315 -7.38 30.35 9.21
N ARG A 316 -6.56 30.22 10.27
CA ARG A 316 -6.57 31.06 11.48
C ARG A 316 -5.36 32.00 11.55
N GLY A 317 -4.66 32.22 10.44
CA GLY A 317 -3.48 33.10 10.37
C GLY A 317 -2.17 32.45 10.81
N GLY A 318 -2.12 31.12 10.87
CA GLY A 318 -0.90 30.37 11.18
C GLY A 318 0.28 30.72 10.28
N LYS A 319 1.45 30.92 10.89
CA LYS A 319 2.69 31.27 10.18
C LYS A 319 3.61 30.06 10.04
N ALA A 320 4.24 29.93 8.88
CA ALA A 320 5.24 28.90 8.61
C ALA A 320 6.60 29.25 9.24
N ILE A 321 6.69 29.18 10.58
CA ILE A 321 7.92 29.35 11.37
C ILE A 321 8.25 28.06 12.14
N VAL A 322 9.53 27.81 12.44
CA VAL A 322 10.01 26.53 13.00
C VAL A 322 9.21 26.10 14.23
N ASP A 323 8.97 27.01 15.18
CA ASP A 323 8.29 26.70 16.44
C ASP A 323 6.78 26.43 16.29
N ARG A 324 6.18 26.90 15.19
CA ARG A 324 4.74 26.74 14.89
C ARG A 324 4.46 25.71 13.82
N MET A 325 5.49 24.99 13.38
CA MET A 325 5.41 23.91 12.42
C MET A 325 5.78 22.59 13.07
N ARG A 326 5.18 21.49 12.60
CA ARG A 326 5.46 20.13 13.08
C ARG A 326 5.26 19.10 11.98
N LEU A 327 5.90 17.94 12.11
CA LEU A 327 5.65 16.80 11.25
C LEU A 327 4.45 15.99 11.75
N ARG A 328 3.49 15.77 10.88
CA ARG A 328 2.38 14.84 11.08
C ARG A 328 2.34 13.85 9.92
N CYS A 329 2.03 12.58 10.16
CA CYS A 329 1.64 11.73 9.05
C CYS A 329 0.27 12.18 8.53
N ARG A 330 -0.06 11.88 7.26
CA ARG A 330 -1.34 12.26 6.67
C ARG A 330 -2.57 11.90 7.52
N ALA A 331 -2.55 10.76 8.21
CA ALA A 331 -3.63 10.35 9.09
C ALA A 331 -3.78 11.27 10.30
N HIS A 332 -2.68 11.59 10.98
CA HIS A 332 -2.68 12.50 12.14
C HIS A 332 -2.88 13.95 11.75
N ASN A 333 -2.37 14.41 10.60
CA ASN A 333 -2.66 15.74 10.08
C ASN A 333 -4.17 15.90 9.84
N GLN A 334 -4.78 14.90 9.17
CA GLN A 334 -6.21 14.91 8.93
C GLN A 334 -7.03 14.87 10.23
N TYR A 335 -6.59 14.09 11.22
CA TYR A 335 -7.24 14.01 12.52
C TYR A 335 -7.18 15.34 13.28
N GLU A 336 -6.03 16.03 13.26
CA GLU A 336 -5.89 17.36 13.86
C GLU A 336 -6.79 18.38 13.15
N ALA A 337 -6.86 18.35 11.81
CA ALA A 337 -7.79 19.19 11.06
C ALA A 337 -9.26 18.92 11.44
N GLU A 338 -9.65 17.66 11.65
CA GLU A 338 -11.00 17.29 12.09
C GLU A 338 -11.27 17.75 13.53
N ARG A 339 -10.28 17.70 14.42
CA ARG A 339 -10.40 18.25 15.79
C ARG A 339 -10.57 19.76 15.79
N VAL A 340 -9.89 20.47 14.89
CA VAL A 340 -9.87 21.94 14.89
C VAL A 340 -11.07 22.54 14.13
N PHE A 341 -11.46 21.96 12.99
CA PHE A 341 -12.52 22.49 12.13
C PHE A 341 -13.84 21.69 12.19
N GLY A 342 -13.83 20.51 12.81
CA GLY A 342 -14.97 19.61 12.86
C GLY A 342 -14.97 18.58 11.72
N ALA A 343 -15.30 17.33 12.07
CA ALA A 343 -15.30 16.21 11.12
C ALA A 343 -16.23 16.41 9.92
N GLY A 344 -17.45 16.91 10.16
CA GLY A 344 -18.43 17.18 9.10
C GLY A 344 -17.98 18.27 8.13
N PHE A 345 -17.32 19.31 8.63
CA PHE A 345 -16.75 20.37 7.79
C PHE A 345 -15.64 19.83 6.88
N MET A 346 -14.69 19.08 7.44
CA MET A 346 -13.60 18.49 6.68
C MET A 346 -14.09 17.45 5.67
N ALA A 347 -15.11 16.66 6.02
CA ALA A 347 -15.74 15.71 5.10
C ALA A 347 -16.32 16.41 3.85
N ARG A 348 -17.07 17.50 4.03
CA ARG A 348 -17.59 18.31 2.91
C ARG A 348 -16.47 18.88 2.04
N LYS A 349 -15.45 19.47 2.66
CA LYS A 349 -14.30 20.02 1.92
C LYS A 349 -13.55 18.97 1.09
N ARG A 350 -13.45 17.74 1.59
CA ARG A 350 -12.88 16.62 0.84
C ARG A 350 -13.76 16.20 -0.33
N LEU A 351 -15.08 16.18 -0.16
CA LEU A 351 -16.01 15.88 -1.25
C LEU A 351 -15.94 16.96 -2.33
N GLU A 352 -15.89 18.23 -1.93
CA GLU A 352 -15.67 19.36 -2.85
C GLU A 352 -14.36 19.20 -3.64
N GLY A 353 -13.25 18.86 -2.98
CA GLY A 353 -11.95 18.66 -3.62
C GLY A 353 -11.81 17.38 -4.46
N ARG A 354 -12.72 16.41 -4.31
CA ARG A 354 -12.76 15.18 -5.13
C ARG A 354 -13.62 15.31 -6.39
N ARG A 355 -14.34 16.43 -6.54
CA ARG A 355 -15.13 16.68 -7.75
C ARG A 355 -14.19 16.70 -8.96
N PRO A 356 -14.58 16.06 -10.07
CA PRO A 356 -13.74 16.04 -11.26
C PRO A 356 -13.41 17.46 -11.70
N VAL A 357 -12.18 17.68 -12.18
CA VAL A 357 -11.70 19.01 -12.62
C VAL A 357 -12.63 19.63 -13.67
N ALA A 358 -13.29 18.81 -14.48
CA ALA A 358 -14.34 19.23 -15.40
C ALA A 358 -15.52 19.96 -14.69
N ASP A 359 -15.99 19.44 -13.55
CA ASP A 359 -17.05 20.06 -12.72
C ASP A 359 -16.57 21.34 -12.02
N GLN A 360 -15.26 21.46 -11.75
CA GLN A 360 -14.67 22.70 -11.25
C GLN A 360 -14.58 23.76 -12.37
N HIS A 361 -14.07 23.41 -13.55
CA HIS A 361 -14.00 24.32 -14.70
C HIS A 361 -15.39 24.81 -15.12
N SER A 362 -16.40 23.95 -15.14
CA SER A 362 -17.79 24.35 -15.43
C SER A 362 -18.32 25.39 -14.44
N ARG A 363 -18.02 25.24 -13.14
CA ARG A 363 -18.41 26.21 -12.11
C ARG A 363 -17.65 27.53 -12.23
N ASP A 364 -16.35 27.48 -12.53
CA ASP A 364 -15.53 28.68 -12.68
C ASP A 364 -15.95 29.47 -13.93
N VAL A 365 -16.30 28.79 -15.02
CA VAL A 365 -16.90 29.41 -16.21
C VAL A 365 -18.24 30.03 -15.86
N LEU A 366 -19.13 29.31 -15.17
CA LEU A 366 -20.43 29.84 -14.72
C LEU A 366 -20.27 31.10 -13.85
N ALA A 367 -19.33 31.08 -12.90
CA ALA A 367 -19.05 32.21 -12.03
C ALA A 367 -18.48 33.41 -12.79
N GLY A 368 -17.57 33.17 -13.75
CA GLY A 368 -17.03 34.21 -14.62
C GLY A 368 -18.10 34.86 -15.51
N LEU A 369 -18.95 34.07 -16.15
CA LEU A 369 -20.05 34.58 -16.98
C LEU A 369 -21.07 35.40 -16.16
N ARG A 370 -21.38 34.96 -14.94
CA ARG A 370 -22.24 35.74 -14.03
C ARG A 370 -21.58 37.06 -13.62
N SER A 371 -20.26 37.08 -13.44
CA SER A 371 -19.51 38.30 -13.12
C SER A 371 -19.46 39.28 -14.29
N LEU A 372 -19.57 38.76 -15.52
CA LEU A 372 -19.70 39.54 -16.76
C LEU A 372 -21.13 40.03 -17.02
N GLY A 373 -22.09 39.72 -16.14
CA GLY A 373 -23.48 40.20 -16.24
C GLY A 373 -24.43 39.25 -16.98
N CYS A 374 -23.99 38.06 -17.41
CA CYS A 374 -24.88 37.12 -18.08
C CYS A 374 -25.98 36.59 -17.15
N PRO A 375 -27.24 36.51 -17.61
CA PRO A 375 -28.32 35.91 -16.86
C PRO A 375 -28.04 34.42 -16.60
N VAL A 376 -28.42 33.94 -15.42
CA VAL A 376 -28.04 32.61 -14.90
C VAL A 376 -28.45 31.46 -15.83
N ASN A 377 -29.59 31.59 -16.52
CA ASN A 377 -30.09 30.56 -17.42
C ASN A 377 -29.24 30.43 -18.70
N GLU A 378 -28.73 31.54 -19.22
CA GLU A 378 -27.88 31.54 -20.42
C GLU A 378 -26.45 31.13 -20.08
N ALA A 379 -25.94 31.58 -18.92
CA ALA A 379 -24.65 31.14 -18.42
C ALA A 379 -24.60 29.61 -18.20
N ARG A 380 -25.71 28.99 -17.75
CA ARG A 380 -25.83 27.52 -17.64
C ARG A 380 -25.78 26.83 -19.01
N ARG A 381 -26.54 27.32 -20.00
CA ARG A 381 -26.51 26.77 -21.37
C ARG A 381 -25.13 26.89 -22.02
N ALA A 382 -24.43 28.00 -21.79
CA ALA A 382 -23.09 28.21 -22.30
C ALA A 382 -22.07 27.25 -21.67
N VAL A 383 -22.25 26.91 -20.39
CA VAL A 383 -21.43 25.92 -19.68
C VAL A 383 -21.68 24.50 -20.20
N GLU A 384 -22.94 24.09 -20.41
CA GLU A 384 -23.31 22.78 -20.97
C GLU A 384 -22.63 22.52 -22.33
N ILE A 385 -22.53 23.55 -23.17
CA ILE A 385 -21.86 23.44 -24.48
C ILE A 385 -20.34 23.31 -24.33
N SER A 386 -19.76 23.97 -23.33
CA SER A 386 -18.32 23.84 -23.03
C SER A 386 -17.97 22.48 -22.41
N GLU A 387 -18.94 21.79 -21.80
CA GLU A 387 -18.76 20.47 -21.19
C GLU A 387 -18.58 19.35 -22.20
N ALA A 388 -19.17 19.48 -23.40
CA ALA A 388 -19.02 18.54 -24.50
C ALA A 388 -17.55 18.39 -24.99
N HIS A 389 -16.67 19.33 -24.63
CA HIS A 389 -15.23 19.24 -24.89
C HIS A 389 -14.47 18.63 -23.71
N HIS A 390 -14.38 17.30 -23.70
CA HIS A 390 -13.59 16.55 -22.71
C HIS A 390 -12.09 16.91 -22.83
N GLY A 391 -11.46 17.25 -21.70
CA GLY A 391 -10.03 17.59 -21.64
C GLY A 391 -9.65 19.05 -21.92
N ALA A 392 -10.62 19.90 -22.31
CA ALA A 392 -10.36 21.33 -22.52
C ALA A 392 -9.97 22.07 -21.22
N THR A 393 -9.00 22.98 -21.34
CA THR A 393 -8.57 23.89 -20.28
C THR A 393 -9.68 24.86 -19.89
N LEU A 394 -9.55 25.49 -18.71
CA LEU A 394 -10.50 26.51 -18.24
C LEU A 394 -10.67 27.66 -19.26
N GLU A 395 -9.57 28.12 -19.85
CA GLU A 395 -9.58 29.22 -20.82
C GLU A 395 -10.30 28.85 -22.12
N GLU A 396 -10.08 27.63 -22.62
CA GLU A 396 -10.78 27.11 -23.81
C GLU A 396 -12.28 26.98 -23.58
N ARG A 397 -12.68 26.49 -22.39
CA ARG A 397 -14.09 26.40 -21.99
C ARG A 397 -14.74 27.78 -21.90
N MET A 398 -14.06 28.76 -21.31
CA MET A 398 -14.54 30.14 -21.25
C MET A 398 -14.69 30.77 -22.64
N ARG A 399 -13.71 30.59 -23.54
CA ARG A 399 -13.82 31.10 -24.93
C ARG A 399 -14.99 30.48 -25.69
N LEU A 400 -15.21 29.17 -25.53
CA LEU A 400 -16.34 28.48 -26.15
C LEU A 400 -17.69 29.00 -25.64
N ALA A 401 -17.80 29.19 -24.32
CA ALA A 401 -19.00 29.74 -23.70
C ALA A 401 -19.30 31.18 -24.18
N LEU A 402 -18.29 32.05 -24.25
CA LEU A 402 -18.43 33.42 -24.77
C LEU A 402 -18.76 33.44 -26.28
N LYS A 403 -18.20 32.52 -27.07
CA LYS A 403 -18.51 32.38 -28.50
C LYS A 403 -19.96 31.94 -28.72
N PHE A 404 -20.51 31.11 -27.84
CA PHE A 404 -21.92 30.74 -27.85
C PHE A 404 -22.81 31.95 -27.54
N LEU A 405 -22.53 32.69 -26.46
CA LEU A 405 -23.32 33.87 -26.07
C LEU A 405 -23.34 34.96 -27.16
N ARG A 406 -22.21 35.17 -27.86
CA ARG A 406 -22.11 36.05 -29.02
C ARG A 406 -22.99 35.62 -30.20
N ARG A 407 -23.22 34.32 -30.39
CA ARG A 407 -24.06 33.77 -31.46
C ARG A 407 -25.55 33.85 -31.15
N THR A 408 -25.90 33.87 -29.86
CA THR A 408 -27.30 33.90 -29.41
C THR A 408 -27.83 35.31 -29.14
N GLY A 409 -27.03 36.36 -29.36
CA GLY A 409 -27.47 37.75 -29.24
C GLY A 409 -27.73 38.22 -27.81
N SER A 410 -27.10 37.57 -26.82
CA SER A 410 -27.10 38.04 -25.44
C SER A 410 -26.05 39.15 -25.28
N PRO A 411 -26.34 40.24 -24.54
CA PRO A 411 -25.51 41.45 -24.49
C PRO A 411 -24.04 41.23 -24.07
#